data_AF-M5RIG2-F1
#
_entry.id   AF-M5RIG2-F1
#
_cell.length_a   1.000
_cell.length_b   1.000
_cell.length_c   1.000
_cell.angle_alpha   90.00
_cell.angle_beta   90.00
_cell.angle_gamma   90.00
#
_symmetry.space_group_name_H-M   'P 1'
#
loop_
_entity.id
_entity.type
_entity.pdbx_description
1 polymer ?
#
loop_
_entity_poly.entity_id
_entity_poly.type
_entity_poly.pdbx_seq_one_letter_code
_entity_poly.pdbx_strand_id
1 'polypeptide(L)'
;MSRASDVRDAVIAAIKEQMPDETVEAFVMPRYTREELASGPRIAVRFARRDLRVEQGPDERDVIIHAGVVGVMPPNDGHGSTYRAQEVAAFDAIDTLMEQVIALWTPNGVLASCGMAEHWFRTITQPFVLDEKELKDNSNFVSLVQLTYTDSLDE
;
A
#
# COMPACT_ATOMS: atom_id res chain seq x y z
N MET A 1 -9.22 3.65 20.68
CA MET A 1 -8.75 3.43 19.29
C MET A 1 -8.38 4.77 18.69
N SER A 2 -7.41 4.81 17.77
CA SER A 2 -7.00 6.04 17.08
C SER A 2 -7.79 6.17 15.78
N ARG A 3 -8.33 7.36 15.46
CA ARG A 3 -9.04 7.63 14.19
C ARG A 3 -8.23 7.19 12.95
N ALA A 4 -6.90 7.27 13.02
CA ALA A 4 -6.03 6.81 11.93
C ALA A 4 -6.01 5.29 11.74
N SER A 5 -6.18 4.53 12.83
CA SER A 5 -6.34 3.07 12.76
C SER A 5 -7.70 2.71 12.16
N ASP A 6 -8.74 3.48 12.45
CA ASP A 6 -10.08 3.26 11.90
C ASP A 6 -10.09 3.47 10.37
N VAL A 7 -9.42 4.51 9.87
CA VAL A 7 -9.25 4.72 8.41
C VAL A 7 -8.46 3.58 7.77
N ARG A 8 -7.35 3.14 8.40
CA ARG A 8 -6.58 1.98 7.89
C ARG A 8 -7.45 0.73 7.79
N ASP A 9 -8.22 0.43 8.83
CA ASP A 9 -9.04 -0.78 8.90
C ASP A 9 -10.21 -0.71 7.91
N ALA A 10 -10.79 0.49 7.70
CA ALA A 10 -11.77 0.74 6.65
C ALA A 10 -11.19 0.55 5.24
N VAL A 11 -9.98 1.04 4.99
CA VAL A 11 -9.27 0.81 3.71
C VAL A 11 -9.02 -0.69 3.48
N ILE A 12 -8.60 -1.42 4.51
CA ILE A 12 -8.40 -2.88 4.42
C ILE A 12 -9.72 -3.58 4.07
N ALA A 13 -10.81 -3.23 4.75
CA ALA A 13 -12.11 -3.82 4.48
C ALA A 13 -12.57 -3.54 3.04
N ALA A 14 -12.39 -2.31 2.56
CA ALA A 14 -12.73 -1.91 1.21
C ALA A 14 -11.92 -2.65 0.14
N ILE A 15 -10.59 -2.82 0.33
CA ILE A 15 -9.78 -3.61 -0.59
C ILE A 15 -10.25 -5.07 -0.60
N LYS A 16 -10.52 -5.68 0.56
CA LYS A 16 -11.00 -7.07 0.65
C LYS A 16 -12.33 -7.29 -0.04
N GLU A 17 -13.21 -6.29 -0.03
CA GLU A 17 -14.48 -6.36 -0.74
C GLU A 17 -14.29 -6.37 -2.27
N GLN A 18 -13.31 -5.61 -2.77
CA GLN A 18 -13.04 -5.50 -4.21
C GLN A 18 -12.10 -6.61 -4.72
N MET A 19 -11.25 -7.15 -3.86
CA MET A 19 -10.22 -8.14 -4.17
C MET A 19 -10.30 -9.31 -3.16
N PRO A 20 -11.38 -10.11 -3.18
CA PRO A 20 -11.63 -11.14 -2.18
C PRO A 20 -10.64 -12.31 -2.21
N ASP A 21 -9.99 -12.53 -3.35
CA ASP A 21 -9.00 -13.59 -3.53
C ASP A 21 -7.59 -13.19 -3.06
N GLU A 22 -7.36 -11.90 -2.78
CA GLU A 22 -6.06 -11.37 -2.40
C GLU A 22 -5.87 -11.32 -0.87
N THR A 23 -4.63 -11.54 -0.43
CA THR A 23 -4.29 -11.43 0.99
C THR A 23 -4.02 -9.98 1.36
N VAL A 24 -4.95 -9.36 2.10
CA VAL A 24 -4.86 -7.97 2.56
C VAL A 24 -4.62 -7.90 4.09
N GLU A 25 -3.53 -7.28 4.52
CA GLU A 25 -3.09 -7.26 5.92
C GLU A 25 -2.70 -5.86 6.43
N ALA A 26 -2.93 -5.61 7.72
CA ALA A 26 -2.47 -4.42 8.42
C ALA A 26 -1.02 -4.62 8.90
N PHE A 27 -0.16 -3.61 8.74
CA PHE A 27 1.23 -3.70 9.23
C PHE A 27 1.74 -2.37 9.79
N VAL A 28 2.84 -2.44 10.55
CA VAL A 28 3.55 -1.26 11.08
C VAL A 28 4.87 -1.06 10.34
N MET A 29 5.59 -2.15 10.09
CA MET A 29 6.80 -2.21 9.28
C MET A 29 6.79 -3.55 8.53
N PRO A 30 7.11 -3.59 7.22
CA PRO A 30 7.02 -4.82 6.44
C PRO A 30 8.17 -5.73 6.87
N ARG A 31 7.90 -6.64 7.80
CA ARG A 31 8.83 -7.71 8.21
C ARG A 31 8.22 -9.02 7.78
N TYR A 32 8.31 -9.30 6.49
CA TYR A 32 7.89 -10.58 5.95
C TYR A 32 9.10 -11.49 5.84
N THR A 33 8.93 -12.72 6.30
CA THR A 33 9.86 -13.80 5.97
C THR A 33 9.60 -14.28 4.55
N ARG A 34 10.60 -14.90 3.94
CA ARG A 34 10.47 -15.48 2.60
C ARG A 34 9.38 -16.56 2.57
N GLU A 35 9.27 -17.33 3.65
CA GLU A 35 8.28 -18.38 3.84
C GLU A 35 6.85 -17.82 3.84
N GLU A 36 6.61 -16.67 4.46
CA GLU A 36 5.29 -16.03 4.51
C GLU A 36 4.83 -15.53 3.13
N LEU A 37 5.75 -15.15 2.26
CA LEU A 37 5.47 -14.65 0.91
C LEU A 37 5.62 -15.72 -0.18
N ALA A 38 5.98 -16.96 0.18
CA ALA A 38 6.13 -18.05 -0.76
C ALA A 38 4.80 -18.45 -1.43
N SER A 39 3.67 -18.16 -0.79
CA SER A 39 2.33 -18.41 -1.34
C SER A 39 1.87 -17.35 -2.35
N GLY A 40 2.60 -16.23 -2.49
CA GLY A 40 2.25 -15.14 -3.38
C GLY A 40 2.46 -13.76 -2.76
N PRO A 41 2.36 -12.70 -3.58
CA PRO A 41 2.40 -11.32 -3.10
C PRO A 41 1.22 -11.03 -2.17
N ARG A 42 1.41 -10.06 -1.28
CA ARG A 42 0.39 -9.63 -0.32
C ARG A 42 0.14 -8.14 -0.45
N ILE A 43 -1.10 -7.72 -0.25
CA ILE A 43 -1.46 -6.31 -0.15
C ILE A 43 -1.30 -5.88 1.31
N ALA A 44 -0.39 -4.96 1.54
CA ALA A 44 -0.07 -4.45 2.85
C ALA A 44 -0.66 -3.03 2.99
N VAL A 45 -1.39 -2.78 4.07
CA VAL A 45 -1.92 -1.44 4.43
C VAL A 45 -1.41 -0.97 5.80
N ARG A 46 -0.90 0.26 5.88
CA ARG A 46 -0.43 0.86 7.14
C ARG A 46 -0.81 2.33 7.29
N PHE A 47 -0.88 2.76 8.54
CA PHE A 47 -0.82 4.18 8.86
C PHE A 47 0.61 4.68 8.62
N ALA A 48 0.76 5.73 7.83
CA ALA A 48 2.07 6.31 7.53
C ALA A 48 2.41 7.44 8.51
N ARG A 49 1.58 8.49 8.50
CA ARG A 49 1.71 9.65 9.38
C ARG A 49 0.42 10.47 9.37
N ARG A 50 0.34 11.45 10.26
CA ARG A 50 -0.73 12.45 10.31
C ARG A 50 -0.10 13.82 10.15
N ASP A 51 -0.60 14.59 9.19
CA ASP A 51 -0.16 15.96 8.96
C ASP A 51 -1.24 16.89 9.52
N LEU A 52 -0.86 17.75 10.48
CA LEU A 52 -1.72 18.80 11.01
C LEU A 52 -1.30 20.12 10.37
N ARG A 53 -2.21 20.76 9.65
CA ARG A 53 -1.99 22.10 9.11
C ARG A 53 -2.86 23.09 9.87
N VAL A 54 -2.20 24.03 10.53
CA VAL A 54 -2.85 25.17 11.20
C VAL A 54 -2.49 26.41 10.39
N GLU A 55 -3.27 26.70 9.36
CA GLU A 55 -3.22 28.00 8.66
C GLU A 55 -4.23 28.95 9.31
N GLN A 56 -4.25 30.24 8.93
CA GLN A 56 -5.28 31.19 9.41
C GLN A 56 -6.66 30.84 8.81
N GLY A 57 -7.24 29.73 9.29
CA GLY A 57 -8.45 29.06 8.82
C GLY A 57 -8.82 27.89 9.75
N PRO A 58 -9.79 27.03 9.38
CA PRO A 58 -10.07 25.81 10.14
C PRO A 58 -8.83 24.91 10.19
N ASP A 59 -8.66 24.19 11.30
CA ASP A 59 -7.62 23.15 11.40
C ASP A 59 -7.86 22.13 10.29
N GLU A 60 -6.87 21.84 9.43
CA GLU A 60 -6.96 20.72 8.49
C GLU A 60 -6.17 19.53 9.04
N ARG A 61 -6.85 18.38 9.19
CA ARG A 61 -6.23 17.13 9.63
C ARG A 61 -6.19 16.11 8.50
N ASP A 62 -5.01 15.95 7.91
CA ASP A 62 -4.75 14.93 6.91
C ASP A 62 -4.22 13.65 7.57
N VAL A 63 -4.88 12.53 7.28
CA VAL A 63 -4.48 11.17 7.64
C VAL A 63 -3.87 10.51 6.41
N ILE A 64 -2.62 10.08 6.53
CA ILE A 64 -1.89 9.44 5.45
C ILE A 64 -1.83 7.93 5.69
N ILE A 65 -2.37 7.18 4.75
CA ILE A 65 -2.34 5.72 4.70
C ILE A 65 -1.41 5.29 3.57
N HIS A 66 -0.53 4.33 3.85
CA HIS A 66 0.18 3.62 2.80
C HIS A 66 -0.52 2.31 2.50
N ALA A 67 -0.80 2.06 1.23
CA ALA A 67 -1.32 0.78 0.74
C ALA A 67 -0.43 0.31 -0.40
N GLY A 68 -0.15 -0.97 -0.53
CA GLY A 68 0.59 -1.46 -1.68
C GLY A 68 0.98 -2.92 -1.55
N VAL A 69 1.90 -3.37 -2.38
CA VAL A 69 2.19 -4.78 -2.56
C VAL A 69 3.56 -5.12 -2.01
N VAL A 70 3.62 -6.26 -1.31
CA VAL A 70 4.86 -6.88 -0.86
C VAL A 70 5.01 -8.25 -1.51
N GLY A 71 6.20 -8.55 -2.02
CA GLY A 71 6.50 -9.82 -2.66
C GLY A 71 7.96 -10.22 -2.50
N VAL A 72 8.25 -11.49 -2.83
CA VAL A 72 9.61 -12.04 -2.81
C VAL A 72 10.21 -12.00 -4.21
N MET A 73 11.44 -11.54 -4.29
CA MET A 73 12.26 -11.68 -5.49
C MET A 73 12.95 -13.04 -5.53
N PRO A 74 13.12 -13.63 -6.73
CA PRO A 74 13.89 -14.85 -6.88
C PRO A 74 15.30 -14.66 -6.29
N PRO A 75 15.86 -15.67 -5.61
CA PRO A 75 17.20 -15.55 -5.04
C PRO A 75 18.20 -15.47 -6.20
N ASN A 76 19.16 -14.55 -6.11
CA ASN A 76 20.25 -14.50 -7.08
C ASN A 76 21.23 -15.63 -6.80
N ASP A 77 21.05 -16.76 -7.48
CA ASP A 77 21.87 -17.96 -7.40
C ASP A 77 23.11 -17.91 -8.34
N GLY A 78 23.39 -16.75 -8.94
CA GLY A 78 24.59 -16.54 -9.77
C GLY A 78 24.44 -16.94 -11.23
N HIS A 79 23.22 -17.16 -11.73
CA HIS A 79 22.98 -17.55 -13.12
C HIS A 79 22.56 -16.37 -14.02
N GLY A 80 23.34 -16.11 -15.09
CA GLY A 80 23.04 -15.08 -16.10
C GLY A 80 21.73 -15.33 -16.88
N SER A 81 21.21 -14.30 -17.57
CA SER A 81 19.99 -14.17 -18.41
C SER A 81 18.67 -14.84 -17.94
N THR A 82 18.69 -16.08 -17.46
CA THR A 82 17.55 -16.82 -16.90
C THR A 82 17.08 -16.21 -15.57
N TYR A 83 18.00 -15.81 -14.69
CA TYR A 83 17.66 -15.05 -13.47
C TYR A 83 16.94 -13.74 -13.82
N ARG A 84 17.44 -13.01 -14.82
CA ARG A 84 16.84 -11.72 -15.22
C ARG A 84 15.41 -11.89 -15.73
N ALA A 85 15.12 -12.98 -16.45
CA ALA A 85 13.76 -13.28 -16.90
C ALA A 85 12.82 -13.62 -15.72
N GLN A 86 13.31 -14.38 -14.72
CA GLN A 86 12.54 -14.69 -13.50
C GLN A 86 12.30 -13.45 -12.63
N GLU A 87 13.31 -12.58 -12.51
CA GLU A 87 13.22 -11.31 -11.80
C GLU A 87 12.19 -10.39 -12.46
N VAL A 88 12.22 -10.24 -13.79
CA VAL A 88 11.22 -9.46 -14.53
C VAL A 88 9.82 -10.04 -14.34
N ALA A 89 9.64 -11.37 -14.45
CA ALA A 89 8.33 -11.99 -14.25
C ALA A 89 7.79 -11.78 -12.82
N ALA A 90 8.66 -11.79 -11.80
CA ALA A 90 8.26 -11.50 -10.42
C ALA A 90 7.87 -10.02 -10.24
N PHE A 91 8.61 -9.10 -10.86
CA PHE A 91 8.28 -7.67 -10.91
C PHE A 91 6.94 -7.44 -11.61
N ASP A 92 6.72 -8.03 -12.79
CA ASP A 92 5.48 -7.87 -13.57
C ASP A 92 4.25 -8.32 -12.76
N ALA A 93 4.37 -9.40 -11.97
CA ALA A 93 3.29 -9.86 -11.10
C ALA A 93 2.98 -8.87 -9.97
N ILE A 94 4.02 -8.31 -9.34
CA ILE A 94 3.87 -7.30 -8.28
C ILE A 94 3.29 -6.00 -8.85
N ASP A 95 3.79 -5.54 -10.00
CA ASP A 95 3.33 -4.32 -10.65
C ASP A 95 1.89 -4.47 -11.13
N THR A 96 1.51 -5.61 -11.68
CA THR A 96 0.11 -5.90 -12.04
C THR A 96 -0.81 -5.78 -10.83
N LEU A 97 -0.43 -6.36 -9.70
CA LEU A 97 -1.23 -6.26 -8.47
C LEU A 97 -1.26 -4.82 -7.94
N MET A 98 -0.13 -4.11 -8.04
CA MET A 98 -0.04 -2.71 -7.63
C MET A 98 -0.92 -1.80 -8.48
N GLU A 99 -0.98 -2.03 -9.80
CA GLU A 99 -1.87 -1.31 -10.72
C GLU A 99 -3.33 -1.54 -10.36
N GLN A 100 -3.71 -2.76 -9.99
CA GLN A 100 -5.08 -3.06 -9.53
C GLN A 100 -5.40 -2.32 -8.22
N VAL A 101 -4.45 -2.30 -7.27
CA VAL A 101 -4.60 -1.53 -6.02
C VAL A 101 -4.75 -0.03 -6.32
N ILE A 102 -3.92 0.54 -7.21
CA ILE A 102 -4.01 1.94 -7.62
C ILE A 102 -5.36 2.23 -8.28
N ALA A 103 -5.82 1.34 -9.16
CA ALA A 103 -7.05 1.51 -9.93
C ALA A 103 -8.27 1.76 -9.04
N LEU A 104 -8.29 1.20 -7.82
CA LEU A 104 -9.37 1.42 -6.85
C LEU A 104 -9.59 2.91 -6.52
N TRP A 105 -8.53 3.73 -6.52
CA TRP A 105 -8.58 5.16 -6.18
C TRP A 105 -8.33 6.10 -7.37
N THR A 106 -8.10 5.57 -8.58
CA THR A 106 -8.08 6.40 -9.79
C THR A 106 -9.46 7.04 -10.04
N PRO A 107 -9.59 8.09 -10.87
CA PRO A 107 -10.88 8.78 -11.06
C PRO A 107 -12.07 7.89 -11.47
N ASN A 108 -11.83 6.74 -12.08
CA ASN A 108 -12.86 5.75 -12.44
C ASN A 108 -12.96 4.59 -11.43
N GLY A 109 -12.14 4.62 -10.39
CA GLY A 109 -12.04 3.63 -9.34
C GLY A 109 -13.22 3.71 -8.37
N VAL A 110 -13.63 2.56 -7.88
CA VAL A 110 -14.79 2.42 -6.99
C VAL A 110 -14.62 3.10 -5.63
N LEU A 111 -13.38 3.34 -5.17
CA LEU A 111 -13.08 3.97 -3.88
C LEU A 111 -12.73 5.46 -4.00
N ALA A 112 -12.64 6.01 -5.22
CA ALA A 112 -12.21 7.39 -5.44
C ALA A 112 -13.17 8.45 -4.88
N SER A 113 -14.44 8.10 -4.71
CA SER A 113 -15.48 8.97 -4.12
C SER A 113 -16.01 8.45 -2.78
N CYS A 114 -15.45 7.35 -2.25
CA CYS A 114 -15.88 6.77 -1.00
C CYS A 114 -15.14 7.39 0.19
N GLY A 115 -15.91 7.87 1.16
CA GLY A 115 -15.37 8.20 2.48
C GLY A 115 -14.98 6.95 3.26
N MET A 116 -13.92 7.03 4.06
CA MET A 116 -13.42 5.94 4.89
C MET A 116 -13.42 6.39 6.35
N ALA A 117 -14.24 5.74 7.19
CA ALA A 117 -14.34 6.02 8.63
C ALA A 117 -14.49 7.52 8.95
N GLU A 118 -15.46 8.21 8.33
CA GLU A 118 -15.68 9.67 8.47
C GLU A 118 -14.54 10.55 7.89
N HIS A 119 -13.72 10.04 6.99
CA HIS A 119 -12.71 10.83 6.30
C HIS A 119 -12.94 10.80 4.78
N TRP A 120 -12.75 11.93 4.12
CA TRP A 120 -12.91 12.05 2.67
C TRP A 120 -11.59 11.80 1.97
N PHE A 121 -11.62 11.02 0.89
CA PHE A 121 -10.44 10.80 0.06
C PHE A 121 -10.04 12.09 -0.66
N ARG A 122 -8.76 12.46 -0.58
CA ARG A 122 -8.21 13.69 -1.18
C ARG A 122 -7.30 13.41 -2.36
N THR A 123 -6.35 12.49 -2.19
CA THR A 123 -5.36 12.20 -3.24
C THR A 123 -4.71 10.83 -3.06
N ILE A 124 -4.28 10.26 -4.18
CA ILE A 124 -3.37 9.13 -4.27
C ILE A 124 -2.08 9.62 -4.94
N THR A 125 -0.95 9.30 -4.32
CA THR A 125 0.38 9.51 -4.91
C THR A 125 1.20 8.25 -4.74
N GLN A 126 2.11 7.96 -5.64
CA GLN A 126 3.03 6.83 -5.48
C GLN A 126 4.42 7.37 -5.19
N PRO A 127 4.77 7.61 -3.91
CA PRO A 127 6.17 7.85 -3.58
C PRO A 127 6.92 6.55 -3.91
N PHE A 128 7.92 6.61 -4.79
CA PHE A 128 8.78 5.46 -5.05
C PHE A 128 9.54 5.13 -3.77
N VAL A 129 9.09 4.11 -3.03
CA VAL A 129 9.74 3.63 -1.80
C VAL A 129 10.26 2.22 -2.06
N LEU A 130 11.41 2.16 -2.74
CA LEU A 130 12.22 0.95 -2.79
C LEU A 130 13.14 0.93 -1.56
N ASP A 131 12.91 0.02 -0.62
CA ASP A 131 13.89 -0.25 0.43
C ASP A 131 14.99 -1.16 -0.14
N GLU A 132 16.02 -0.54 -0.73
CA GLU A 132 17.15 -1.27 -1.31
C GLU A 132 17.84 -2.23 -0.32
N LYS A 133 17.78 -1.92 0.98
CA LYS A 133 18.44 -2.73 2.00
C LYS A 133 17.64 -4.00 2.26
N GLU A 134 16.34 -3.88 2.48
CA GLU A 134 15.45 -5.06 2.62
C GLU A 134 15.44 -5.93 1.35
N LEU A 135 15.51 -5.31 0.17
CA LEU A 135 15.65 -6.03 -1.09
C LEU A 135 16.97 -6.81 -1.16
N LYS A 136 18.09 -6.22 -0.75
CA LYS A 136 19.41 -6.88 -0.77
C LYS A 136 19.55 -7.96 0.30
N ASP A 137 19.08 -7.70 1.51
CA ASP A 137 19.30 -8.56 2.67
C ASP A 137 18.29 -9.73 2.71
N ASN A 138 17.04 -9.49 2.30
CA ASN A 138 15.95 -10.46 2.45
C ASN A 138 15.25 -10.82 1.12
N SER A 139 15.65 -10.22 -0.01
CA SER A 139 14.94 -10.36 -1.30
C SER A 139 13.47 -9.95 -1.23
N ASN A 140 13.13 -9.06 -0.29
CA ASN A 140 11.78 -8.54 -0.13
C ASN A 140 11.62 -7.27 -0.95
N PHE A 141 10.61 -7.23 -1.81
CA PHE A 141 10.22 -6.06 -2.55
C PHE A 141 8.93 -5.47 -1.98
N VAL A 142 8.91 -4.15 -1.84
CA VAL A 142 7.78 -3.40 -1.30
C VAL A 142 7.52 -2.24 -2.27
N SER A 143 6.28 -2.14 -2.76
CA SER A 143 5.79 -0.96 -3.49
C SER A 143 4.59 -0.41 -2.75
N LEU A 144 4.57 0.90 -2.52
CA LEU A 144 3.51 1.56 -1.74
C LEU A 144 2.99 2.79 -2.49
N VAL A 145 1.69 2.98 -2.43
CA VAL A 145 1.03 4.26 -2.68
C VAL A 145 0.67 4.92 -1.36
N GLN A 146 0.63 6.24 -1.41
CA GLN A 146 0.18 7.11 -0.36
C GLN A 146 -1.23 7.60 -0.68
N LEU A 147 -2.18 7.24 0.18
CA LEU A 147 -3.56 7.70 0.18
C LEU A 147 -3.70 8.77 1.26
N THR A 148 -4.16 9.95 0.88
CA THR A 148 -4.44 11.04 1.82
C THR A 148 -5.94 11.18 2.02
N TYR A 149 -6.36 11.16 3.28
CA TYR A 149 -7.74 11.37 3.70
C TYR A 149 -7.83 12.59 4.61
N THR A 150 -8.86 13.40 4.46
CA THR A 150 -9.12 14.56 5.33
C THR A 150 -10.28 14.25 6.27
N ASP A 151 -10.11 14.56 7.56
CA ASP A 151 -11.13 14.35 8.60
C ASP A 151 -12.36 15.25 8.33
N SER A 152 -13.57 14.66 8.31
CA SER A 152 -14.82 15.38 8.00
C SER A 152 -15.37 16.22 9.16
N LEU A 153 -14.74 16.19 10.34
CA LEU A 153 -15.13 17.01 11.50
C LEU A 153 -14.68 18.48 11.41
N ASP A 154 -14.07 18.89 10.29
CA ASP A 154 -13.61 20.26 10.04
C ASP A 154 -14.61 21.09 9.17
N GLU A 155 -15.87 20.65 9.02
CA GLU A 155 -17.00 21.45 8.50
C GLU A 155 -17.94 21.99 9.60
#